data_AF-A0A3P6NZP7-F1
#
_entry.id   AF-A0A3P6NZP7-F1
#
_cell.length_a   1.000
_cell.length_b   1.000
_cell.length_c   1.000
_cell.angle_alpha   90.00
_cell.angle_beta   90.00
_cell.angle_gamma   90.00
#
_symmetry.space_group_name_H-M   'P 1'
#
loop_
_entity.id
_entity.type
_entity.pdbx_description
1 polymer ?
#
loop_
_entity_poly.entity_id
_entity_poly.type
_entity_poly.pdbx_seq_one_letter_code
_entity_poly.pdbx_strand_id
1 'polypeptide(L)'
;MKGYLRNGFAFKDASKAIDIEVDDLPRLSLLMSEESYREWRVKWQKAIDQIDRILQLPFDEFWSSLIYSPKPMNYVDSFLDVFPRRWEIDEMKLYVNTDAMVCTLSMSLFERVILVLLRAVTNNENSLCLSDEFYLRVIYDYKIFTIERLFNLINVYCKSNAQSISIILQRTIGVQNKFMHDANNFVDICAKVMFAFVMLIVSSNFILSFWCVCECVM
;
A
#
# COMPACT_ATOMS: atom_id res chain seq x y z
N MET A 1 13.21 24.30 3.46
CA MET A 1 14.35 23.61 4.12
C MET A 1 15.24 22.98 3.05
N LYS A 2 16.56 22.85 3.28
CA LYS A 2 17.49 22.27 2.29
C LYS A 2 17.66 20.77 2.59
N GLY A 3 17.19 19.91 1.69
CA GLY A 3 17.56 18.49 1.68
C GLY A 3 18.86 18.32 0.91
N TYR A 4 19.86 17.69 1.52
CA TYR A 4 21.18 17.52 0.93
C TYR A 4 21.41 16.05 0.58
N LEU A 5 21.77 15.79 -0.68
CA LEU A 5 22.57 14.62 -1.02
C LEU A 5 23.91 14.73 -0.30
N ARG A 6 24.45 13.59 0.13
CA ARG A 6 25.77 13.55 0.79
C ARG A 6 26.89 14.16 -0.07
N ASN A 7 26.66 14.29 -1.38
CA ASN A 7 27.57 14.86 -2.38
C ASN A 7 27.23 16.33 -2.75
N GLY A 8 26.39 17.03 -1.97
CA GLY A 8 26.16 18.48 -2.13
C GLY A 8 25.03 18.89 -3.08
N PHE A 9 24.34 17.96 -3.74
CA PHE A 9 23.14 18.27 -4.51
C PHE A 9 21.95 18.56 -3.58
N ALA A 10 21.23 19.65 -3.84
CA ALA A 10 20.02 19.99 -3.10
C ALA A 10 18.77 19.42 -3.80
N PHE A 11 17.99 18.59 -3.11
CA PHE A 11 16.66 18.17 -3.57
C PHE A 11 15.68 19.32 -3.39
N LYS A 12 15.58 20.18 -4.41
CA LYS A 12 14.75 21.38 -4.39
C LYS A 12 13.94 21.62 -5.65
N ASP A 13 13.91 20.64 -6.54
CA ASP A 13 13.36 20.87 -7.85
C ASP A 13 12.05 20.12 -8.04
N ALA A 14 10.96 20.78 -7.68
CA ALA A 14 9.62 20.29 -7.97
C ALA A 14 9.40 20.11 -9.49
N SER A 15 10.18 20.78 -10.36
CA SER A 15 10.08 20.58 -11.81
C SER A 15 10.59 19.21 -12.27
N LYS A 16 11.32 18.49 -11.42
CA LYS A 16 11.75 17.11 -11.65
C LYS A 16 10.73 16.06 -11.23
N ALA A 17 9.63 16.46 -10.59
CA ALA A 17 8.60 15.52 -10.21
C ALA A 17 7.90 14.99 -11.48
N ILE A 18 7.79 13.68 -11.58
CA ILE A 18 7.07 13.04 -12.69
C ILE A 18 5.59 13.46 -12.65
N ASP A 19 5.08 13.88 -13.80
CA ASP A 19 3.65 14.00 -14.00
C ASP A 19 3.09 12.68 -14.53
N ILE A 20 2.29 12.03 -13.69
CA ILE A 20 1.54 10.82 -14.02
C ILE A 20 0.05 11.13 -13.89
N GLU A 21 -0.77 10.54 -14.75
CA GLU A 21 -2.23 10.59 -14.56
C GLU A 21 -2.60 9.54 -13.55
N VAL A 22 -3.30 9.87 -12.45
CA VAL A 22 -3.75 8.87 -11.46
C VAL A 22 -5.18 8.51 -11.77
N ASP A 23 -5.40 7.26 -12.19
CA ASP A 23 -6.72 6.68 -12.34
C ASP A 23 -6.94 5.62 -11.25
N ASP A 24 -8.13 5.61 -10.66
CA ASP A 24 -8.53 4.54 -9.74
C ASP A 24 -8.54 3.20 -10.49
N LEU A 25 -7.93 2.19 -9.88
CA LEU A 25 -7.88 0.86 -10.46
C LEU A 25 -9.23 0.16 -10.24
N PRO A 26 -9.89 -0.34 -11.29
CA PRO A 26 -11.12 -1.09 -11.10
C PRO A 26 -10.81 -2.46 -10.47
N ARG A 27 -11.65 -2.87 -9.54
CA ARG A 27 -11.63 -4.24 -8.98
C ARG A 27 -12.27 -5.21 -9.97
N LEU A 28 -11.67 -6.39 -10.11
CA LEU A 28 -12.22 -7.47 -10.92
C LEU A 28 -13.41 -8.12 -10.19
N SER A 29 -14.44 -8.53 -10.93
CA SER A 29 -15.66 -9.14 -10.41
C SER A 29 -16.15 -10.22 -11.37
N LEU A 30 -16.73 -11.29 -10.84
CA LEU A 30 -17.32 -12.39 -11.61
C LEU A 30 -18.46 -11.95 -12.53
N LEU A 31 -19.18 -10.89 -12.15
CA LEU A 31 -20.41 -10.43 -12.83
C LEU A 31 -20.17 -9.19 -13.71
N MET A 32 -18.92 -8.93 -14.10
CA MET A 32 -18.60 -7.77 -14.92
C MET A 32 -19.04 -7.93 -16.37
N SER A 33 -19.48 -6.84 -16.99
CA SER A 33 -19.79 -6.81 -18.42
C SER A 33 -18.50 -6.87 -19.25
N GLU A 34 -18.60 -7.27 -20.51
CA GLU A 34 -17.47 -7.26 -21.45
C GLU A 34 -16.82 -5.88 -21.60
N GLU A 35 -17.63 -4.81 -21.52
CA GLU A 35 -17.15 -3.44 -21.56
C GLU A 35 -16.32 -3.11 -20.32
N SER A 36 -16.82 -3.43 -19.13
CA SER A 36 -16.09 -3.23 -17.86
C SER A 36 -14.83 -4.10 -17.79
N TYR A 37 -14.86 -5.32 -18.33
CA TYR A 37 -13.68 -6.17 -18.42
C TYR A 37 -12.63 -5.57 -19.36
N ARG A 38 -13.04 -5.03 -20.51
CA ARG A 38 -12.13 -4.33 -21.43
C ARG A 38 -11.53 -3.09 -20.78
N GLU A 39 -12.33 -2.29 -20.08
CA GLU A 39 -11.85 -1.12 -19.34
C GLU A 39 -10.85 -1.52 -18.25
N TRP A 40 -11.14 -2.59 -17.50
CA TRP A 40 -10.23 -3.14 -16.51
C TRP A 40 -8.86 -3.44 -17.11
N ARG A 41 -8.81 -4.15 -18.25
CA ARG A 41 -7.54 -4.47 -18.92
C ARG A 41 -6.75 -3.23 -19.30
N VAL A 42 -7.41 -2.24 -19.90
CA VAL A 42 -6.78 -0.99 -20.35
C VAL A 42 -6.20 -0.23 -19.15
N LYS A 43 -6.97 -0.10 -18.06
CA LYS A 43 -6.51 0.59 -16.85
C LYS A 43 -5.36 -0.12 -16.16
N TRP A 44 -5.40 -1.45 -16.07
CA TRP A 44 -4.33 -2.23 -15.46
C TRP A 44 -3.04 -2.21 -16.29
N GLN A 45 -3.13 -2.29 -17.62
CA GLN A 45 -1.97 -2.11 -18.48
C GLN A 45 -1.38 -0.68 -18.35
N LYS A 46 -2.23 0.35 -18.39
CA LYS A 46 -1.79 1.73 -18.19
C LYS A 46 -1.09 1.91 -16.85
N ALA A 47 -1.60 1.29 -15.78
CA ALA A 47 -0.97 1.35 -14.47
C ALA A 47 0.40 0.66 -14.44
N ILE A 48 0.57 -0.48 -15.12
CA ILE A 48 1.89 -1.12 -15.30
C ILE A 48 2.85 -0.13 -15.98
N ASP A 49 2.42 0.50 -17.07
CA ASP A 49 3.24 1.46 -17.81
C ASP A 49 3.63 2.67 -16.94
N GLN A 50 2.71 3.18 -16.11
CA GLN A 50 3.01 4.28 -15.17
C GLN A 50 4.01 3.85 -14.09
N ILE A 51 3.85 2.66 -13.50
CA ILE A 51 4.80 2.16 -12.50
C ILE A 51 6.18 1.93 -13.13
N ASP A 52 6.24 1.39 -14.35
CA ASP A 52 7.51 1.21 -15.07
C ASP A 52 8.21 2.56 -15.31
N ARG A 53 7.45 3.61 -15.68
CA ARG A 53 8.01 4.97 -15.77
C ARG A 53 8.59 5.45 -14.45
N ILE A 54 7.89 5.23 -13.32
CA ILE A 54 8.38 5.61 -11.98
C ILE A 54 9.67 4.84 -11.63
N LEU A 55 9.70 3.53 -11.90
CA LEU A 55 10.86 2.68 -11.62
C LEU A 55 12.09 3.04 -12.48
N GLN A 56 11.87 3.55 -13.69
CA GLN A 56 12.94 3.95 -14.61
C GLN A 56 13.52 5.35 -14.32
N LEU A 57 12.87 6.16 -13.46
CA LEU A 57 13.36 7.48 -13.11
C LEU A 57 14.80 7.43 -12.54
N PRO A 58 15.67 8.39 -12.87
CA PRO A 58 16.92 8.61 -12.14
C PRO A 58 16.67 8.82 -10.64
N PHE A 59 17.68 8.53 -9.80
CA PHE A 59 17.55 8.60 -8.35
C PHE A 59 16.99 9.95 -7.86
N ASP A 60 17.48 11.05 -8.42
CA ASP A 60 17.06 12.38 -7.99
C ASP A 60 15.64 12.74 -8.46
N GLU A 61 15.24 12.30 -9.65
CA GLU A 61 13.87 12.49 -10.15
C GLU A 61 12.87 11.59 -9.40
N PHE A 62 13.25 10.35 -9.08
CA PHE A 62 12.45 9.44 -8.29
C PHE A 62 12.12 10.03 -6.91
N TRP A 63 13.15 10.45 -6.16
CA TRP A 63 12.94 11.07 -4.85
C TRP A 63 12.24 12.42 -4.92
N SER A 64 12.51 13.24 -5.95
CA SER A 64 11.77 14.49 -6.16
C SER A 64 10.29 14.21 -6.42
N SER A 65 9.98 13.17 -7.20
CA SER A 65 8.62 12.73 -7.47
C SER A 65 7.89 12.31 -6.20
N LEU A 66 8.53 11.51 -5.33
CA LEU A 66 7.94 11.09 -4.06
C LEU A 66 7.72 12.23 -3.07
N ILE A 67 8.57 13.26 -3.11
CA ILE A 67 8.52 14.40 -2.18
C ILE A 67 7.47 15.43 -2.62
N TYR A 68 7.41 15.75 -3.92
CA TYR A 68 6.64 16.88 -4.44
C TYR A 68 5.33 16.47 -5.11
N SER A 69 5.09 15.18 -5.33
CA SER A 69 3.86 14.68 -5.93
C SER A 69 3.28 13.54 -5.08
N PRO A 70 2.00 13.61 -4.66
CA PRO A 70 1.36 12.48 -3.98
C PRO A 70 1.08 11.33 -4.95
N LYS A 71 1.11 11.60 -6.26
CA LYS A 71 0.62 10.69 -7.30
C LYS A 71 1.29 9.32 -7.33
N PRO A 72 2.64 9.18 -7.21
CA PRO A 72 3.28 7.87 -7.22
C PRO A 72 2.78 6.97 -6.08
N MET A 73 2.64 7.53 -4.87
CA MET A 73 2.17 6.76 -3.72
C MET A 73 0.66 6.52 -3.77
N ASN A 74 -0.13 7.45 -4.32
CA ASN A 74 -1.56 7.20 -4.59
C ASN A 74 -1.77 6.03 -5.55
N TYR A 75 -0.88 5.83 -6.52
CA TYR A 75 -0.91 4.67 -7.41
C TYR A 75 -0.63 3.36 -6.68
N VAL A 76 0.37 3.38 -5.79
CA VAL A 76 0.67 2.25 -4.91
C VAL A 76 -0.55 1.93 -4.04
N ASP A 77 -1.19 2.95 -3.45
CA ASP A 77 -2.38 2.78 -2.62
C ASP A 77 -3.56 2.24 -3.43
N SER A 78 -3.83 2.80 -4.61
CA SER A 78 -4.89 2.34 -5.52
C SER A 78 -4.75 0.86 -5.83
N PHE A 79 -3.52 0.38 -6.12
CA PHE A 79 -3.27 -1.06 -6.29
C PHE A 79 -3.48 -1.83 -4.99
N LEU A 80 -2.87 -1.36 -3.89
CA LEU A 80 -2.97 -2.03 -2.61
C LEU A 80 -4.41 -2.13 -2.14
N ASP A 81 -5.29 -1.18 -2.42
CA ASP A 81 -6.68 -1.20 -1.98
C ASP A 81 -7.54 -2.19 -2.77
N VAL A 82 -7.24 -2.40 -4.05
CA VAL A 82 -8.08 -3.21 -4.95
C VAL A 82 -7.59 -4.65 -5.09
N PHE A 83 -6.30 -4.90 -4.85
CA PHE A 83 -5.74 -6.24 -4.99
C PHE A 83 -6.31 -7.16 -3.90
N PRO A 84 -6.81 -8.36 -4.25
CA PRO A 84 -7.48 -9.24 -3.31
C PRO A 84 -6.56 -9.64 -2.15
N ARG A 85 -7.13 -9.59 -0.94
CA ARG A 85 -6.50 -10.05 0.29
C ARG A 85 -6.49 -11.56 0.36
N ARG A 86 -5.60 -12.12 1.18
CA ARG A 86 -5.46 -13.57 1.32
C ARG A 86 -6.76 -14.30 1.69
N TRP A 87 -7.62 -13.68 2.49
CA TRP A 87 -8.89 -14.28 2.92
C TRP A 87 -10.01 -14.15 1.87
N GLU A 88 -9.81 -13.34 0.84
CA GLU A 88 -10.72 -13.16 -0.29
C GLU A 88 -10.39 -14.22 -1.36
N ILE A 89 -10.63 -15.48 -1.00
CA ILE A 89 -10.17 -16.66 -1.75
C ILE A 89 -10.76 -16.68 -3.17
N ASP A 90 -12.03 -16.34 -3.32
CA ASP A 90 -12.72 -16.40 -4.60
C ASP A 90 -12.27 -15.27 -5.52
N GLU A 91 -12.09 -14.07 -4.99
CA GLU A 91 -11.49 -12.95 -5.70
C GLU A 91 -10.06 -13.27 -6.11
N MET A 92 -9.24 -13.83 -5.21
CA MET A 92 -7.88 -14.21 -5.52
C MET A 92 -7.81 -15.18 -6.71
N LYS A 93 -8.73 -16.17 -6.79
CA LYS A 93 -8.80 -17.09 -7.93
C LYS A 93 -9.03 -16.37 -9.25
N LEU A 94 -9.83 -15.31 -9.28
CA LEU A 94 -10.06 -14.52 -10.50
C LEU A 94 -8.76 -13.89 -11.01
N TYR A 95 -7.94 -13.38 -10.08
CA TYR A 95 -6.70 -12.71 -10.42
C TYR A 95 -5.58 -13.67 -10.84
N VAL A 96 -5.53 -14.89 -10.30
CA VAL A 96 -4.37 -15.79 -10.53
C VAL A 96 -4.67 -17.10 -11.27
N ASN A 97 -5.93 -17.56 -11.31
CA ASN A 97 -6.25 -18.94 -11.75
C ASN A 97 -7.25 -19.03 -12.92
N THR A 98 -7.95 -17.96 -13.28
CA THR A 98 -9.06 -18.03 -14.26
C THR A 98 -8.65 -17.69 -15.69
N ASP A 99 -7.99 -16.55 -15.90
CA ASP A 99 -7.61 -16.04 -17.22
C ASP A 99 -6.10 -15.73 -17.25
N ALA A 100 -5.39 -16.25 -18.24
CA ALA A 100 -3.93 -16.11 -18.34
C ALA A 100 -3.48 -14.66 -18.51
N MET A 101 -4.25 -13.85 -19.24
CA MET A 101 -3.98 -12.43 -19.43
C MET A 101 -4.27 -11.65 -18.14
N VAL A 102 -5.36 -11.95 -17.43
CA VAL A 102 -5.63 -11.36 -16.10
C VAL A 102 -4.49 -11.65 -15.15
N CYS A 103 -4.05 -12.91 -15.10
CA CYS A 103 -2.93 -13.32 -14.27
C CYS A 103 -1.64 -12.58 -14.64
N THR A 104 -1.36 -12.45 -15.94
CA THR A 104 -0.19 -11.72 -16.43
C THR A 104 -0.21 -10.25 -16.00
N LEU A 105 -1.31 -9.53 -16.22
CA LEU A 105 -1.43 -8.12 -15.82
C LEU A 105 -1.36 -7.96 -14.30
N SER A 106 -2.09 -8.80 -13.58
CA SER A 106 -2.20 -8.73 -12.11
C SER A 106 -0.86 -8.98 -11.45
N MET A 107 -0.15 -10.03 -11.85
CA MET A 107 1.16 -10.36 -11.30
C MET A 107 2.24 -9.38 -11.75
N SER A 108 2.16 -8.88 -12.99
CA SER A 108 3.09 -7.83 -13.48
C SER A 108 3.01 -6.56 -12.64
N LEU A 109 1.80 -6.11 -12.30
CA LEU A 109 1.62 -4.93 -11.45
C LEU A 109 2.00 -5.23 -9.99
N PHE A 110 1.63 -6.41 -9.48
CA PHE A 110 2.01 -6.87 -8.14
C PHE A 110 3.53 -6.84 -7.93
N GLU A 111 4.32 -7.35 -8.88
CA GLU A 111 5.79 -7.35 -8.76
C GLU A 111 6.36 -5.92 -8.79
N ARG A 112 5.81 -5.06 -9.65
CA ARG A 112 6.32 -3.69 -9.83
C ARG A 112 6.01 -2.78 -8.64
N VAL A 113 4.82 -2.90 -8.05
CA VAL A 113 4.42 -2.08 -6.90
C VAL A 113 5.33 -2.32 -5.70
N ILE A 114 5.68 -3.58 -5.41
CA ILE A 114 6.63 -3.86 -4.33
C ILE A 114 8.05 -3.36 -4.64
N LEU A 115 8.47 -3.35 -5.91
CA LEU A 115 9.75 -2.76 -6.31
C LEU A 115 9.79 -1.24 -6.07
N VAL A 116 8.70 -0.51 -6.31
CA VAL A 116 8.61 0.93 -5.97
C VAL A 116 8.82 1.15 -4.48
N LEU A 117 8.16 0.34 -3.65
CA LEU A 117 8.28 0.44 -2.19
C LEU A 117 9.67 0.05 -1.70
N LEU A 118 10.29 -0.99 -2.27
CA LEU A 118 11.68 -1.37 -1.96
C LEU A 118 12.68 -0.28 -2.35
N ARG A 119 12.46 0.36 -3.50
CA ARG A 119 13.25 1.52 -3.94
C ARG A 119 13.08 2.70 -2.98
N ALA A 120 11.85 2.96 -2.54
CA ALA A 120 11.53 4.02 -1.57
C ALA A 120 12.11 3.80 -0.16
N VAL A 121 12.55 2.58 0.19
CA VAL A 121 13.32 2.32 1.44
C VAL A 121 14.85 2.25 1.24
N THR A 122 15.29 2.38 0.00
CA THR A 122 16.68 2.35 -0.43
C THR A 122 17.18 3.79 -0.61
N ASN A 123 17.83 4.33 0.42
CA ASN A 123 18.28 5.73 0.43
C ASN A 123 19.62 5.96 -0.28
N ASN A 124 20.17 4.92 -0.93
CA ASN A 124 21.40 4.98 -1.71
C ASN A 124 21.27 4.16 -3.01
N GLU A 125 21.55 4.80 -4.14
CA GLU A 125 21.67 4.12 -5.44
C GLU A 125 22.98 4.56 -6.09
N ASN A 126 23.86 3.60 -6.36
CA ASN A 126 25.19 3.86 -6.91
C ASN A 126 25.99 4.85 -6.02
N SER A 127 26.46 5.96 -6.60
CA SER A 127 27.17 7.03 -5.89
C SER A 127 26.25 8.08 -5.25
N LEU A 128 24.94 8.03 -5.53
CA LEU A 128 23.96 8.99 -5.02
C LEU A 128 23.30 8.43 -3.76
N CYS A 129 23.27 9.24 -2.69
CA CYS A 129 22.60 8.85 -1.46
C CYS A 129 22.00 10.05 -0.74
N LEU A 130 20.79 9.84 -0.21
CA LEU A 130 20.22 10.73 0.80
C LEU A 130 21.02 10.55 2.09
N SER A 131 21.30 11.65 2.78
CA SER A 131 21.75 11.54 4.17
C SER A 131 20.68 10.83 5.00
N ASP A 132 21.10 10.02 5.98
CA ASP A 132 20.16 9.25 6.80
C ASP A 132 19.14 10.16 7.50
N GLU A 133 19.58 11.29 8.06
CA GLU A 133 18.68 12.26 8.70
C GLU A 133 17.63 12.81 7.72
N PHE A 134 18.03 13.11 6.48
CA PHE A 134 17.10 13.60 5.47
C PHE A 134 16.12 12.50 5.04
N TYR A 135 16.61 11.27 4.82
CA TYR A 135 15.78 10.12 4.50
C TYR A 135 14.69 9.89 5.56
N LEU A 136 15.07 9.83 6.84
CA LEU A 136 14.14 9.58 7.95
C LEU A 136 13.03 10.63 8.03
N ARG A 137 13.40 11.89 7.77
CA ARG A 137 12.45 12.99 7.72
C ARG A 137 11.53 12.86 6.52
N VAL A 138 12.10 12.58 5.35
CA VAL A 138 11.38 12.54 4.08
C VAL A 138 10.31 11.45 4.07
N ILE A 139 10.66 10.23 4.48
CA ILE A 139 9.73 9.11 4.46
C ILE A 139 8.48 9.33 5.33
N TYR A 140 8.61 10.14 6.40
CA TYR A 140 7.55 10.43 7.35
C TYR A 140 6.79 11.72 7.01
N ASP A 141 7.51 12.84 6.88
CA ASP A 141 6.91 14.16 6.77
C ASP A 141 6.18 14.33 5.42
N TYR A 142 6.66 13.69 4.34
CA TYR A 142 6.01 13.69 3.03
C TYR A 142 5.08 12.49 2.81
N LYS A 143 4.77 11.72 3.86
CA LYS A 143 3.81 10.60 3.82
C LYS A 143 4.11 9.55 2.75
N ILE A 144 5.39 9.36 2.40
CA ILE A 144 5.84 8.28 1.51
C ILE A 144 5.53 6.93 2.16
N PHE A 145 5.68 6.82 3.48
CA PHE A 145 5.13 5.71 4.24
C PHE A 145 4.13 6.23 5.28
N THR A 146 3.07 5.47 5.48
CA THR A 146 2.09 5.66 6.54
C THR A 146 1.80 4.29 7.17
N ILE A 147 1.23 4.28 8.37
CA ILE A 147 0.90 3.03 9.06
C ILE A 147 -0.14 2.24 8.26
N GLU A 148 -1.14 2.92 7.72
CA GLU A 148 -2.19 2.35 6.88
C GLU A 148 -1.60 1.65 5.65
N ARG A 149 -0.69 2.32 4.94
CA ARG A 149 0.00 1.75 3.77
C ARG A 149 0.83 0.53 4.14
N LEU A 150 1.55 0.58 5.27
CA LEU A 150 2.34 -0.56 5.75
C LEU A 150 1.44 -1.76 6.11
N PHE A 151 0.27 -1.54 6.71
CA PHE A 151 -0.70 -2.62 6.97
C PHE A 151 -1.26 -3.21 5.68
N ASN A 152 -1.68 -2.37 4.74
CA ASN A 152 -2.15 -2.81 3.42
C ASN A 152 -1.08 -3.64 2.68
N LEU A 153 0.16 -3.16 2.68
CA LEU A 153 1.32 -3.85 2.14
C LEU A 153 1.54 -5.23 2.77
N ILE A 154 1.49 -5.33 4.11
CA ILE A 154 1.59 -6.61 4.83
C ILE A 154 0.48 -7.55 4.37
N ASN A 155 -0.75 -7.07 4.30
CA ASN A 155 -1.91 -7.90 3.96
C ASN A 155 -1.86 -8.45 2.53
N VAL A 156 -1.28 -7.71 1.59
CA VAL A 156 -1.12 -8.12 0.18
C VAL A 156 0.08 -9.05 -0.01
N TYR A 157 1.24 -8.74 0.59
CA TYR A 157 2.52 -9.35 0.20
C TYR A 157 3.14 -10.31 1.23
N CYS A 158 2.67 -10.36 2.49
CA CYS A 158 3.39 -11.09 3.55
C CYS A 158 3.61 -12.58 3.26
N LYS A 159 2.72 -13.24 2.51
CA LYS A 159 2.83 -14.66 2.19
C LYS A 159 3.87 -14.94 1.11
N SER A 160 3.91 -14.12 0.07
CA SER A 160 4.74 -14.35 -1.12
C SER A 160 6.09 -13.65 -1.05
N ASN A 161 6.19 -12.53 -0.32
CA ASN A 161 7.36 -11.65 -0.30
C ASN A 161 7.78 -11.27 1.13
N ALA A 162 7.70 -12.21 2.08
CA ALA A 162 7.97 -11.98 3.51
C ALA A 162 9.31 -11.26 3.77
N GLN A 163 10.36 -11.62 3.03
CA GLN A 163 11.68 -10.99 3.17
C GLN A 163 11.65 -9.51 2.74
N SER A 164 11.04 -9.19 1.59
CA SER A 164 10.89 -7.82 1.11
C SER A 164 10.09 -6.97 2.10
N ILE A 165 9.03 -7.55 2.69
CA ILE A 165 8.22 -6.88 3.71
C ILE A 165 9.04 -6.61 4.97
N SER A 166 9.81 -7.59 5.44
CA SER A 166 10.71 -7.41 6.59
C SER A 166 11.70 -6.26 6.36
N ILE A 167 12.31 -6.19 5.17
CA ILE A 167 13.21 -5.09 4.78
C ILE A 167 12.48 -3.74 4.84
N ILE A 168 11.30 -3.64 4.23
CA ILE A 168 10.52 -2.39 4.24
C ILE A 168 10.19 -1.96 5.67
N LEU A 169 9.73 -2.88 6.53
CA LEU A 169 9.40 -2.56 7.93
C LEU A 169 10.63 -2.15 8.75
N GLN A 170 11.75 -2.85 8.60
CA GLN A 170 13.01 -2.50 9.27
C GLN A 170 13.51 -1.11 8.85
N ARG A 171 13.36 -0.77 7.56
CA ARG A 171 13.83 0.49 6.97
C ARG A 171 12.83 1.65 7.08
N THR A 172 11.67 1.39 7.68
CA THR A 172 10.65 2.41 7.99
C THR A 172 10.47 2.52 9.51
N ILE A 173 9.72 1.59 10.11
CA ILE A 173 9.43 1.55 11.55
C ILE A 173 10.72 1.39 12.37
N GLY A 174 11.66 0.56 11.90
CA GLY A 174 12.90 0.28 12.63
C GLY A 174 13.87 1.45 12.72
N VAL A 175 13.70 2.50 11.90
CA VAL A 175 14.63 3.64 11.83
C VAL A 175 13.98 4.99 12.17
N GLN A 176 12.66 5.11 12.06
CA GLN A 176 11.93 6.34 12.35
C GLN A 176 10.91 6.11 13.48
N ASN A 177 11.29 6.52 14.69
CA ASN A 177 10.52 6.32 15.93
C ASN A 177 9.10 6.90 15.88
N LYS A 178 8.84 7.94 15.07
CA LYS A 178 7.49 8.48 14.90
C LYS A 178 6.51 7.43 14.38
N PHE A 179 6.94 6.54 13.47
CA PHE A 179 6.10 5.43 13.02
C PHE A 179 5.80 4.43 14.13
N MET A 180 6.73 4.18 15.05
CA MET A 180 6.45 3.30 16.19
C MET A 180 5.37 3.90 17.10
N HIS A 181 5.41 5.22 17.33
CA HIS A 181 4.35 5.91 18.07
C HIS A 181 3.00 5.83 17.35
N ASP A 182 2.99 6.09 16.04
CA ASP A 182 1.77 6.01 15.23
C ASP A 182 1.22 4.58 15.16
N ALA A 183 2.08 3.57 15.08
CA ALA A 183 1.69 2.16 15.10
C ALA A 183 1.06 1.77 16.44
N ASN A 184 1.64 2.22 17.57
CA ASN A 184 1.05 1.99 18.89
C ASN A 184 -0.32 2.64 19.02
N ASN A 185 -0.45 3.91 18.58
CA ASN A 185 -1.74 4.61 18.59
C ASN A 185 -2.77 3.88 17.72
N PHE A 186 -2.37 3.39 16.54
CA PHE A 186 -3.24 2.61 15.65
C PHE A 186 -3.70 1.31 16.32
N VAL A 187 -2.79 0.55 16.91
CA VAL A 187 -3.11 -0.68 17.65
C VAL A 187 -4.06 -0.41 18.81
N ASP A 188 -3.83 0.66 19.58
CA ASP A 188 -4.70 1.06 20.70
C ASP A 188 -6.12 1.39 20.21
N ILE A 189 -6.25 2.08 19.08
CA ILE A 189 -7.55 2.36 18.46
C ILE A 189 -8.21 1.05 18.02
N CYS A 190 -7.49 0.17 17.32
CA CYS A 190 -8.01 -1.14 16.91
C CYS A 190 -8.48 -1.96 18.11
N ALA A 191 -7.71 -2.00 19.20
CA ALA A 191 -8.06 -2.71 20.43
C ALA A 191 -9.37 -2.18 21.05
N LYS A 192 -9.54 -0.85 21.11
CA LYS A 192 -10.78 -0.23 21.61
C LYS A 192 -11.99 -0.59 20.75
N VAL A 193 -11.85 -0.54 19.43
CA VAL A 193 -12.93 -0.90 18.50
C VAL A 193 -13.27 -2.38 18.62
N MET A 194 -12.27 -3.26 18.69
CA MET A 194 -12.47 -4.70 18.90
C MET A 194 -13.17 -4.99 20.23
N PHE A 195 -12.79 -4.28 21.30
CA PHE A 195 -13.47 -4.41 22.59
C PHE A 195 -14.95 -3.99 22.50
N ALA A 196 -15.25 -2.86 21.86
CA ALA A 196 -16.62 -2.42 21.64
C ALA A 196 -17.43 -3.42 20.80
N PHE A 197 -16.83 -3.98 19.75
CA PHE A 197 -17.44 -5.01 18.92
C PHE A 197 -17.77 -6.29 19.73
N VAL A 198 -16.84 -6.76 20.56
CA VAL A 198 -17.08 -7.91 21.45
C VAL A 198 -18.20 -7.61 22.44
N MET A 199 -18.22 -6.41 23.03
CA MET A 199 -19.29 -5.99 23.95
C MET A 199 -20.67 -6.01 23.25
N LEU A 200 -20.75 -5.55 22.00
CA LEU A 200 -21.98 -5.60 21.21
C LEU A 200 -22.42 -7.04 20.91
N ILE A 201 -21.50 -7.94 20.58
CA ILE A 201 -21.83 -9.36 20.36
C ILE A 201 -22.37 -9.97 21.66
N VAL A 202 -21.69 -9.76 22.78
CA VAL A 202 -22.09 -10.32 24.07
C VAL A 202 -23.46 -9.79 24.49
N SER A 203 -23.71 -8.48 24.37
CA SER A 203 -25.03 -7.90 24.69
C SER A 203 -26.13 -8.45 23.77
N SER A 204 -25.84 -8.63 22.48
CA SER A 204 -26.80 -9.18 21.51
C SER A 204 -27.12 -10.65 21.81
N ASN A 205 -26.12 -11.46 22.14
CA ASN A 205 -26.29 -12.85 22.52
C ASN A 205 -27.01 -13.02 23.88
N PHE A 206 -26.80 -12.09 24.81
CA PHE A 206 -27.52 -12.07 26.09
C PHE A 206 -29.01 -11.72 25.93
N ILE A 207 -29.34 -10.82 25.00
CA ILE A 207 -30.72 -10.50 24.66
C ILE A 207 -31.41 -11.71 24.00
N LEU A 208 -30.73 -12.38 23.07
CA LEU A 208 -31.26 -13.58 22.40
C LEU A 208 -31.48 -14.74 23.38
N SER A 209 -30.58 -14.95 24.35
CA SER A 209 -30.78 -15.99 25.37
C SER A 209 -31.92 -15.67 26.34
N PHE A 210 -32.12 -14.39 26.69
CA PHE A 210 -33.29 -13.97 27.48
C PHE A 210 -34.61 -14.13 26.73
N TRP A 211 -34.65 -13.80 25.44
CA TRP A 211 -35.86 -13.95 24.63
C TRP A 211 -36.24 -15.43 24.45
N CYS A 212 -35.26 -16.30 24.21
CA CYS A 212 -35.48 -17.74 24.06
C CYS A 212 -35.97 -18.39 25.37
N VAL A 213 -35.48 -17.92 26.54
CA VAL A 213 -35.98 -18.39 27.85
C VAL A 213 -37.40 -17.90 28.13
N CYS A 214 -37.78 -16.69 27.70
CA CYS A 214 -39.14 -16.19 27.87
C CYS A 214 -40.17 -16.91 26.96
N GLU A 215 -39.78 -17.35 25.76
CA GLU A 215 -40.67 -18.15 24.90
C GLU A 215 -40.83 -19.60 25.36
N CYS A 216 -39.85 -20.19 26.06
CA CYS A 216 -39.98 -21.55 26.62
C CYS A 216 -40.78 -21.61 27.94
N VAL A 217 -41.17 -20.48 28.53
CA VAL A 217 -41.91 -20.40 29.81
C VAL A 217 -43.37 -19.93 29.62
N MET A 218 -43.84 -19.74 28.38
CA MET A 218 -45.26 -19.60 28.04
C MET A 218 -45.82 -20.87 27.41
#